data_AF-A0A6L4ZM98-F1
#
_entry.id   AF-A0A6L4ZM98-F1
#
_cell.length_a   1.000
_cell.length_b   1.000
_cell.length_c   1.000
_cell.angle_alpha   90.00
_cell.angle_beta   90.00
_cell.angle_gamma   90.00
#
_symmetry.space_group_name_H-M   'P 1'
#
loop_
_entity.id
_entity.type
_entity.pdbx_description
1 polymer ?
#
loop_
_entity_poly.entity_id
_entity_poly.type
_entity_poly.pdbx_seq_one_letter_code
_entity_poly.pdbx_strand_id
1 'polypeptide(L)'
;HQYYLSSIELIAAADHSRILTAFDPTRFYMPYFEGLVRSCPKEEKEAFRQKLKSLRERLASEWGYQFRRVEAQAPSPSYTQESLTPINNISSYPIAAPPPSYPSGTLPPPEGYQSYQAKQTNQYPMPNYSQIDPASSAKTKSTYSQGNYPSNSKVDKVDPYSLTGVRGGSNLPSYESIFELVSKTDFIASKPVEETYSKKVSPESITALVNQLRRSALKLTVQEQNSYLTELHRMFTELIQKRSYLVPYLEALIDLSIITFNAEQGVFGAQLLYLVEQIYYQDGFDEYTRHGLRRFRAATGLNEGHMRAMASNPELVSALRIYLAHFDELAPDVLLSYLGYEADRQRQRFWMLLIEAHKETAIPEIIKYLSQLEANNETWPLIRNLISLIGRVPPQERTTQRQAINLLGAYLKSPFIQLRYVTVTALETLIIDEALPHIAAAFDEKLYSDSELEDKERLVAYLKTLVSLTGRFSSERSLRLLVDIALGKYISFMNIKALHQLQLQAMQLLASKHQLLSANLVAPIIEKIRIITNPWKKLMSRFLGDDDMELLAMIEIVGVINTQEVKDLLEEVKGQYTNQAPGRRASELLARL
;
A
#
# COMPACT_ATOMS: atom_id res chain seq x y z
N HIS A 1 -9.43 33.67 -34.56
CA HIS A 1 -10.34 34.35 -33.59
C HIS A 1 -11.69 33.68 -33.43
N GLN A 2 -12.47 33.55 -34.51
CA GLN A 2 -13.84 33.01 -34.42
C GLN A 2 -13.89 31.61 -33.80
N TYR A 3 -12.94 30.75 -34.18
CA TYR A 3 -12.78 29.42 -33.57
C TYR A 3 -12.67 29.47 -32.04
N TYR A 4 -11.75 30.26 -31.48
CA TYR A 4 -11.58 30.37 -30.02
C TYR A 4 -12.80 30.97 -29.30
N LEU A 5 -13.47 31.95 -29.93
CA LEU A 5 -14.70 32.53 -29.38
C LEU A 5 -15.82 31.48 -29.34
N SER A 6 -15.97 30.69 -30.40
CA SER A 6 -16.94 29.59 -30.46
C SER A 6 -16.61 28.46 -29.47
N SER A 7 -15.33 28.18 -29.20
CA SER A 7 -14.94 27.21 -28.16
C SER A 7 -15.36 27.68 -26.76
N ILE A 8 -15.20 28.98 -26.45
CA ILE A 8 -15.63 29.55 -25.16
C ILE A 8 -17.15 29.48 -25.02
N GLU A 9 -17.88 29.80 -26.08
CA GLU A 9 -19.35 29.67 -26.12
C GLU A 9 -19.79 28.23 -25.87
N LEU A 10 -19.12 27.25 -26.48
CA LEU A 10 -19.44 25.84 -26.32
C LEU A 10 -19.19 25.34 -24.88
N ILE A 11 -18.05 25.70 -24.28
CA ILE A 11 -17.72 25.32 -22.90
C ILE A 11 -18.74 25.92 -21.93
N ALA A 12 -19.10 27.17 -22.14
CA ALA A 12 -20.05 27.86 -21.29
C ALA A 12 -21.49 27.33 -21.46
N ALA A 13 -21.88 26.95 -22.69
CA ALA A 13 -23.14 26.24 -22.91
C ALA A 13 -23.17 24.86 -22.22
N ALA A 14 -22.05 24.12 -22.24
CA ALA A 14 -21.92 22.83 -21.57
C ALA A 14 -21.94 22.95 -20.04
N ASP A 15 -21.29 23.97 -19.49
CA ASP A 15 -21.33 24.29 -18.06
C ASP A 15 -22.75 24.68 -17.62
N HIS A 16 -23.39 25.60 -18.35
CA HIS A 16 -24.76 26.03 -18.05
C HIS A 16 -25.77 24.87 -18.12
N SER A 17 -25.55 23.93 -19.05
CA SER A 17 -26.36 22.71 -19.18
C SER A 17 -26.02 21.63 -18.14
N ARG A 18 -25.11 21.91 -17.19
CA ARG A 18 -24.61 20.98 -16.16
C ARG A 18 -24.02 19.69 -16.73
N ILE A 19 -23.51 19.72 -17.96
CA ILE A 19 -22.80 18.60 -18.58
C ILE A 19 -21.39 18.47 -17.97
N LEU A 20 -20.78 19.61 -17.62
CA LEU A 20 -19.47 19.64 -16.98
C LEU A 20 -19.63 19.48 -15.47
N THR A 21 -19.25 18.33 -14.92
CA THR A 21 -19.22 18.09 -13.47
C THR A 21 -17.92 18.65 -12.87
N ALA A 22 -18.01 19.31 -11.72
CA ALA A 22 -16.88 19.92 -11.00
C ALA A 22 -16.13 21.03 -11.77
N PHE A 23 -16.73 21.64 -12.78
CA PHE A 23 -16.15 22.79 -13.48
C PHE A 23 -16.24 24.06 -12.61
N ASP A 24 -15.10 24.70 -12.36
CA ASP A 24 -15.01 26.00 -11.68
C ASP A 24 -14.79 27.11 -12.73
N PRO A 25 -15.85 27.81 -13.16
CA PRO A 25 -15.76 28.82 -14.20
C PRO A 25 -14.86 29.99 -13.80
N THR A 26 -14.82 30.32 -12.52
CA THR A 26 -13.97 31.38 -11.95
C THR A 26 -12.49 31.03 -12.06
N ARG A 27 -12.12 29.76 -11.87
CA ARG A 27 -10.74 29.28 -12.02
C ARG A 27 -10.34 29.03 -13.48
N PHE A 28 -11.29 28.74 -14.36
CA PHE A 28 -11.01 28.40 -15.75
C PHE A 28 -10.91 29.63 -16.66
N TYR A 29 -11.96 30.45 -16.73
CA TYR A 29 -12.08 31.47 -17.78
C TYR A 29 -11.03 32.57 -17.69
N MET A 30 -10.65 33.00 -16.48
CA MET A 30 -9.70 34.09 -16.30
C MET A 30 -8.28 33.72 -16.80
N PRO A 31 -7.66 32.61 -16.32
CA PRO A 31 -6.39 32.16 -16.88
C PRO A 31 -6.46 31.86 -18.38
N TYR A 32 -7.56 31.28 -18.85
CA TYR A 32 -7.76 30.96 -20.25
C TYR A 32 -7.79 32.22 -21.15
N PHE A 33 -8.53 33.25 -20.75
CA PHE A 33 -8.58 34.53 -21.46
C PHE A 33 -7.22 35.23 -21.49
N GLU A 34 -6.48 35.21 -20.37
CA GLU A 34 -5.14 35.76 -20.33
C GLU A 34 -4.17 35.02 -21.25
N GLY A 35 -4.25 33.69 -21.29
CA GLY A 35 -3.50 32.85 -22.23
C GLY A 35 -3.79 33.22 -23.69
N LEU A 36 -5.06 33.33 -24.06
CA LEU A 36 -5.46 33.71 -25.42
C LEU A 36 -4.96 35.11 -25.82
N VAL A 37 -5.01 36.09 -24.90
CA VAL A 37 -4.52 37.46 -25.17
C VAL A 37 -2.99 37.51 -25.28
N ARG A 38 -2.27 36.63 -24.55
CA ARG A 38 -0.81 36.52 -24.66
C ARG A 38 -0.38 35.90 -25.98
N SER A 39 -1.12 34.91 -26.47
CA SER A 39 -0.84 34.20 -27.73
C SER A 39 -1.33 34.92 -29.00
N CYS A 40 -2.01 36.06 -28.87
CA CYS A 40 -2.53 36.82 -30.00
C CYS A 40 -1.43 37.65 -30.70
N PRO A 41 -1.33 37.63 -32.05
CA PRO A 41 -0.41 38.48 -32.81
C PRO A 41 -0.55 39.96 -32.44
N LYS A 42 0.56 40.72 -32.48
CA LYS A 42 0.60 42.11 -32.00
C LYS A 42 -0.38 43.00 -32.76
N GLU A 43 -0.54 42.78 -34.06
CA GLU A 43 -1.40 43.54 -34.96
C GLU A 43 -2.89 43.32 -34.65
N GLU A 44 -3.22 42.17 -34.08
CA GLU A 44 -4.60 41.72 -33.85
C GLU A 44 -5.04 41.84 -32.39
N LYS A 45 -4.09 42.07 -31.48
CA LYS A 45 -4.29 42.03 -30.03
C LYS A 45 -5.38 42.96 -29.52
N GLU A 46 -5.50 44.16 -30.10
CA GLU A 46 -6.48 45.14 -29.64
C GLU A 46 -7.90 44.79 -30.11
N ALA A 47 -8.05 44.37 -31.38
CA ALA A 47 -9.33 43.87 -31.88
C ALA A 47 -9.77 42.59 -31.13
N PHE A 48 -8.83 41.72 -30.77
CA PHE A 48 -9.10 40.53 -29.99
C PHE A 48 -9.54 40.87 -28.55
N ARG A 49 -8.87 41.83 -27.90
CA ARG A 49 -9.27 42.34 -26.57
C ARG A 49 -10.69 42.89 -26.55
N GLN A 50 -11.08 43.63 -27.59
CA GLN A 50 -12.44 44.15 -27.70
C GLN A 50 -13.47 43.02 -27.80
N LYS A 51 -13.23 42.02 -28.65
CA LYS A 51 -14.12 40.84 -28.76
C LYS A 51 -14.20 40.04 -27.47
N LEU A 52 -13.07 39.86 -26.79
CA LEU A 52 -13.01 39.15 -25.52
C LEU A 52 -13.70 39.93 -24.39
N LYS A 53 -13.65 41.27 -24.43
CA LYS A 53 -14.43 42.14 -23.54
C LYS A 53 -15.94 41.96 -23.75
N SER A 54 -16.41 42.03 -25.00
CA SER A 54 -17.83 41.80 -25.32
C SER A 54 -18.30 40.40 -24.92
N LEU A 55 -17.46 39.38 -25.10
CA LEU A 55 -17.76 38.03 -24.65
C LEU A 55 -17.88 37.97 -23.12
N ARG A 56 -16.96 38.60 -22.37
CA ARG A 56 -17.03 38.66 -20.89
C ARG A 56 -18.29 39.36 -20.41
N GLU A 57 -18.68 40.45 -21.05
CA GLU A 57 -19.92 41.18 -20.75
C GLU A 57 -21.15 40.29 -21.02
N ARG A 58 -21.15 39.55 -22.13
CA ARG A 58 -22.23 38.60 -22.45
C ARG A 58 -22.30 37.43 -21.46
N LEU A 59 -21.16 36.80 -21.15
CA LEU A 59 -21.08 35.72 -20.15
C LEU A 59 -21.56 36.19 -18.76
N ALA A 60 -21.21 37.42 -18.37
CA ALA A 60 -21.63 37.99 -17.09
C ALA A 60 -23.14 38.33 -17.06
N SER A 61 -23.67 38.91 -18.13
CA SER A 61 -25.07 39.36 -18.20
C SER A 61 -26.06 38.22 -18.47
N GLU A 62 -25.73 37.31 -19.39
CA GLU A 62 -26.64 36.23 -19.79
C GLU A 62 -26.54 35.02 -18.85
N TRP A 63 -25.33 34.69 -18.38
CA TRP A 63 -25.07 33.44 -17.63
C TRP A 63 -24.59 33.66 -16.20
N GLY A 64 -24.55 34.91 -15.72
CA GLY A 64 -24.28 35.23 -14.32
C GLY A 64 -22.84 35.03 -13.84
N TYR A 65 -21.88 34.84 -14.75
CA TYR A 65 -20.48 34.67 -14.37
C TYR A 65 -19.88 35.96 -13.79
N GLN A 66 -19.27 35.88 -12.61
CA GLN A 66 -18.59 37.01 -11.98
C GLN A 66 -17.07 36.96 -12.23
N PHE A 67 -16.58 37.76 -13.18
CA PHE A 67 -15.14 37.86 -13.49
C PHE A 67 -14.39 38.91 -12.66
N ARG A 68 -14.75 39.08 -11.37
CA ARG A 68 -13.99 39.99 -10.49
C ARG A 68 -12.60 39.39 -10.26
N ARG A 69 -11.55 40.19 -10.42
CA ARG A 69 -10.22 39.82 -9.92
C ARG A 69 -10.39 39.59 -8.42
N VAL A 70 -10.14 38.37 -7.97
CA VAL A 70 -9.88 38.10 -6.56
C VAL A 70 -8.54 38.78 -6.28
N GLU A 71 -8.57 40.07 -5.92
CA GLU A 71 -7.42 40.71 -5.30
C GLU A 71 -7.21 39.96 -3.98
N ALA A 72 -6.15 39.15 -3.93
CA ALA A 72 -5.74 38.48 -2.72
C ALA A 72 -5.52 39.55 -1.64
N GLN A 73 -6.45 39.68 -0.70
CA GLN A 73 -6.21 40.37 0.55
C GLN A 73 -5.16 39.55 1.30
N ALA A 74 -3.89 39.93 1.16
CA ALA A 74 -2.84 39.48 2.04
C ALA A 74 -3.16 39.98 3.46
N PRO A 75 -3.15 39.12 4.49
CA PRO A 75 -3.38 39.55 5.85
C PRO A 75 -2.23 40.49 6.27
N SER A 76 -2.57 41.74 6.57
CA SER A 76 -1.63 42.72 7.13
C SER A 76 -1.35 42.38 8.60
N PRO A 77 -0.08 42.25 9.03
CA PRO A 77 0.24 42.01 10.43
C PRO A 77 0.10 43.32 11.21
N SER A 78 -0.93 43.41 12.06
CA SER A 78 -1.06 44.49 13.03
C SER A 78 -0.20 44.17 14.26
N TYR A 79 0.95 44.84 14.36
CA TYR A 79 1.63 45.05 15.64
C TYR A 79 0.86 46.11 16.43
N THR A 80 0.44 45.78 17.64
CA THR A 80 0.07 46.79 18.65
C THR A 80 0.73 46.42 19.97
N GLN A 81 1.64 47.29 20.43
CA GLN A 81 2.19 47.33 21.77
C GLN A 81 1.27 48.16 22.70
N GLU A 82 1.40 47.89 24.00
CA GLU A 82 0.87 48.63 25.18
C GLU A 82 -0.63 48.41 25.48
N SER A 83 -1.09 48.18 26.71
CA SER A 83 -0.54 48.45 28.05
C SER A 83 -1.32 47.64 29.12
N LEU A 84 -0.67 47.43 30.26
CA LEU A 84 -1.24 46.83 31.48
C LEU A 84 -2.19 47.80 32.20
N THR A 85 -3.36 47.34 32.64
CA THR A 85 -3.88 47.49 34.03
C THR A 85 -5.18 46.68 34.24
N PRO A 86 -5.53 46.30 35.49
CA PRO A 86 -6.45 45.20 35.79
C PRO A 86 -7.76 45.64 36.48
N ILE A 87 -8.93 45.10 36.11
CA ILE A 87 -10.12 45.06 36.99
C ILE A 87 -10.98 43.81 36.71
N ASN A 88 -11.47 43.23 37.82
CA ASN A 88 -12.34 42.07 38.01
C ASN A 88 -13.76 42.17 37.41
N ASN A 89 -14.37 40.98 37.33
CA ASN A 89 -15.78 40.60 37.51
C ASN A 89 -16.69 40.30 36.29
N ILE A 90 -17.04 39.00 36.20
CA ILE A 90 -18.39 38.40 36.11
C ILE A 90 -19.35 38.96 35.05
N SER A 91 -19.73 38.14 34.05
CA SER A 91 -21.12 37.62 33.89
C SER A 91 -21.34 36.91 32.53
N SER A 92 -21.85 35.68 32.61
CA SER A 92 -22.84 35.04 31.71
C SER A 92 -22.70 35.13 30.18
N TYR A 93 -22.31 34.02 29.55
CA TYR A 93 -22.64 33.70 28.14
C TYR A 93 -24.01 32.99 28.05
N PRO A 94 -24.91 33.38 27.15
CA PRO A 94 -26.11 32.61 26.85
C PRO A 94 -25.83 31.49 25.83
N ILE A 95 -26.49 30.37 26.07
CA ILE A 95 -26.54 29.14 25.28
C ILE A 95 -27.07 29.44 23.88
N ALA A 96 -26.32 29.03 22.84
CA ALA A 96 -26.76 29.10 21.45
C ALA A 96 -27.87 28.07 21.19
N ALA A 97 -28.96 28.54 20.57
CA ALA A 97 -30.08 27.73 20.13
C ALA A 97 -29.69 26.78 18.96
N PRO A 98 -30.32 25.60 18.85
CA PRO A 98 -30.09 24.70 17.73
C PRO A 98 -30.72 25.24 16.42
N PRO A 99 -30.15 24.90 15.25
CA PRO A 99 -30.66 25.35 13.96
C PRO A 99 -31.99 24.68 13.59
N PRO A 100 -32.83 25.32 12.76
CA PRO A 100 -34.15 24.81 12.40
C PRO A 100 -34.05 23.62 11.43
N SER A 101 -34.94 22.66 11.67
CA SER A 101 -35.22 21.51 10.81
C SER A 101 -35.90 21.94 9.50
N TYR A 102 -35.35 21.47 8.37
CA TYR A 102 -35.96 21.62 7.06
C TYR A 102 -37.01 20.50 6.82
N PRO A 103 -38.15 20.80 6.17
CA PRO A 103 -39.17 19.80 5.89
C PRO A 103 -38.77 18.89 4.72
N SER A 104 -38.93 17.58 4.93
CA SER A 104 -38.80 16.53 3.93
C SER A 104 -39.89 16.67 2.86
N GLY A 105 -39.50 17.12 1.67
CA GLY A 105 -40.32 17.09 0.46
C GLY A 105 -39.77 16.06 -0.52
N THR A 106 -40.52 15.01 -0.78
CA THR A 106 -40.29 14.01 -1.82
C THR A 106 -40.57 14.61 -3.20
N LEU A 107 -39.54 14.72 -4.04
CA LEU A 107 -39.68 14.96 -5.48
C LEU A 107 -39.74 13.63 -6.23
N PRO A 108 -40.63 13.46 -7.22
CA PRO A 108 -40.68 12.26 -8.05
C PRO A 108 -39.49 12.22 -9.03
N PRO A 109 -39.03 11.03 -9.44
CA PRO A 109 -37.93 10.90 -10.38
C PRO A 109 -38.36 11.28 -11.80
N PRO A 110 -37.46 11.83 -12.63
CA PRO A 110 -37.75 12.11 -14.03
C PRO A 110 -37.87 10.82 -14.84
N GLU A 111 -38.98 10.69 -15.56
CA GLU A 111 -39.17 9.69 -16.61
C GLU A 111 -38.14 9.89 -17.73
N GLY A 112 -37.43 8.81 -18.11
CA GLY A 112 -36.61 8.84 -19.33
C GLY A 112 -35.27 8.11 -19.28
N TYR A 113 -35.18 6.92 -18.67
CA TYR A 113 -34.05 6.01 -18.89
C TYR A 113 -34.55 4.55 -18.92
N GLN A 114 -35.27 4.20 -19.99
CA GLN A 114 -35.47 2.81 -20.39
C GLN A 114 -35.02 2.65 -21.83
N SER A 115 -33.85 2.05 -22.05
CA SER A 115 -33.54 1.16 -23.19
C SER A 115 -32.04 1.01 -23.48
N TYR A 116 -31.21 0.55 -22.54
CA TYR A 116 -29.91 -0.08 -22.88
C TYR A 116 -29.47 -1.10 -21.83
N GLN A 117 -30.32 -2.07 -21.49
CA GLN A 117 -29.92 -3.28 -20.75
C GLN A 117 -30.71 -4.52 -21.19
N ALA A 118 -30.77 -4.77 -22.49
CA ALA A 118 -31.32 -6.03 -23.01
C ALA A 118 -30.36 -6.61 -24.03
N LYS A 119 -29.40 -7.41 -23.53
CA LYS A 119 -28.77 -8.60 -24.13
C LYS A 119 -27.35 -8.77 -23.59
N GLN A 120 -27.22 -9.46 -22.47
CA GLN A 120 -26.11 -10.37 -22.16
C GLN A 120 -26.38 -11.07 -20.82
N THR A 121 -27.37 -11.96 -20.81
CA THR A 121 -27.46 -13.01 -19.80
C THR A 121 -26.69 -14.22 -20.31
N ASN A 122 -25.40 -14.31 -19.96
CA ASN A 122 -24.70 -15.59 -19.94
C ASN A 122 -24.59 -16.02 -18.48
N GLN A 123 -25.43 -16.98 -18.10
CA GLN A 123 -25.33 -17.72 -16.86
C GLN A 123 -24.03 -18.52 -16.88
N TYR A 124 -23.08 -18.16 -16.00
CA TYR A 124 -22.04 -19.09 -15.57
C TYR A 124 -22.52 -19.77 -14.28
N PRO A 125 -22.51 -21.11 -14.19
CA PRO A 125 -22.81 -21.78 -12.94
C PRO A 125 -21.64 -21.58 -11.98
N MET A 126 -21.91 -20.98 -10.82
CA MET A 126 -21.00 -21.04 -9.67
C MET A 126 -20.95 -22.49 -9.15
N PRO A 127 -19.78 -23.05 -8.83
CA PRO A 127 -19.70 -24.35 -8.20
C PRO A 127 -20.26 -24.27 -6.78
N ASN A 128 -21.29 -25.06 -6.52
CA ASN A 128 -21.88 -25.26 -5.21
C ASN A 128 -20.94 -26.13 -4.37
N TYR A 129 -20.18 -25.54 -3.45
CA TYR A 129 -19.36 -26.26 -2.49
C TYR A 129 -20.21 -26.62 -1.26
N SER A 130 -21.17 -27.53 -1.45
CA SER A 130 -21.87 -28.19 -0.35
C SER A 130 -22.33 -29.56 -0.83
N GLN A 131 -22.07 -30.60 -0.05
CA GLN A 131 -22.46 -32.01 -0.22
C GLN A 131 -21.44 -32.91 -0.95
N ILE A 132 -20.58 -33.55 -0.16
CA ILE A 132 -20.04 -34.88 -0.47
C ILE A 132 -20.59 -35.82 0.61
N ASP A 133 -21.56 -36.66 0.21
CA ASP A 133 -21.99 -37.81 1.00
C ASP A 133 -21.00 -38.98 0.81
N PRO A 134 -20.60 -39.70 1.88
CA PRO A 134 -19.70 -40.84 1.77
C PRO A 134 -20.50 -42.15 1.69
N ALA A 135 -20.90 -42.56 0.50
CA ALA A 135 -21.39 -43.92 0.29
C ALA A 135 -21.30 -44.37 -1.18
N SER A 136 -20.26 -45.12 -1.53
CA SER A 136 -20.37 -46.30 -2.42
C SER A 136 -18.99 -46.90 -2.72
N SER A 137 -18.61 -47.85 -1.89
CA SER A 137 -17.71 -48.93 -2.25
C SER A 137 -18.38 -49.86 -3.27
N ALA A 138 -17.81 -50.06 -4.46
CA ALA A 138 -17.63 -51.38 -5.08
C ALA A 138 -17.15 -51.32 -6.54
N LYS A 139 -16.09 -52.11 -6.79
CA LYS A 139 -15.81 -52.89 -8.01
C LYS A 139 -15.67 -52.13 -9.33
N THR A 140 -14.42 -52.08 -9.83
CA THR A 140 -14.08 -52.65 -11.14
C THR A 140 -12.61 -53.05 -11.20
N LYS A 141 -12.38 -54.33 -11.51
CA LYS A 141 -11.10 -54.92 -11.91
C LYS A 141 -10.80 -54.54 -13.36
N SER A 142 -9.54 -54.31 -13.70
CA SER A 142 -8.90 -54.79 -14.95
C SER A 142 -7.46 -54.25 -15.01
N THR A 143 -6.47 -55.08 -14.67
CA THR A 143 -5.46 -55.67 -15.59
C THR A 143 -4.56 -54.64 -16.30
N TYR A 144 -3.28 -54.58 -15.91
CA TYR A 144 -2.15 -54.60 -16.85
C TYR A 144 -0.88 -55.09 -16.15
N SER A 145 -0.02 -55.67 -16.99
CA SER A 145 0.97 -56.73 -16.77
C SER A 145 2.23 -56.37 -15.98
N GLN A 146 2.73 -57.37 -15.24
CA GLN A 146 4.10 -57.43 -14.75
C GLN A 146 5.10 -57.60 -15.90
N GLY A 147 6.14 -56.78 -15.89
CA GLY A 147 7.40 -57.01 -16.60
C GLY A 147 8.55 -56.92 -15.59
N ASN A 148 9.28 -58.02 -15.43
CA ASN A 148 10.52 -58.13 -14.66
C ASN A 148 11.68 -57.45 -15.39
N TYR A 149 12.58 -56.76 -14.67
CA TYR A 149 14.06 -56.81 -14.78
C TYR A 149 14.71 -55.81 -13.77
N PRO A 150 16.03 -55.91 -13.47
CA PRO A 150 16.51 -56.37 -12.18
C PRO A 150 17.09 -55.28 -11.26
N SER A 151 17.25 -55.66 -10.00
CA SER A 151 18.07 -55.01 -8.98
C SER A 151 19.53 -54.85 -9.40
N ASN A 152 20.06 -53.62 -9.38
CA ASN A 152 21.26 -53.31 -8.58
C ASN A 152 21.65 -51.82 -8.58
N SER A 153 22.27 -51.46 -7.45
CA SER A 153 23.21 -50.37 -7.21
C SER A 153 22.66 -49.02 -6.70
N LYS A 154 23.27 -48.63 -5.58
CA LYS A 154 23.16 -47.39 -4.82
C LYS A 154 23.51 -46.18 -5.69
N VAL A 155 22.64 -45.17 -5.70
CA VAL A 155 23.01 -43.76 -5.92
C VAL A 155 22.07 -42.89 -5.06
N ASP A 156 22.62 -41.84 -4.48
CA ASP A 156 22.08 -41.02 -3.41
C ASP A 156 20.71 -40.36 -3.70
N LYS A 157 19.89 -40.25 -2.64
CA LYS A 157 18.66 -39.46 -2.64
C LYS A 157 19.02 -37.98 -2.77
N VAL A 158 18.72 -37.38 -3.92
CA VAL A 158 18.74 -35.93 -4.12
C VAL A 158 17.38 -35.37 -3.73
N ASP A 159 17.41 -34.41 -2.81
CA ASP A 159 16.28 -33.66 -2.26
C ASP A 159 15.81 -32.59 -3.29
N PRO A 160 14.53 -32.54 -3.70
CA PRO A 160 14.07 -31.59 -4.73
C PRO A 160 13.85 -30.14 -4.24
N TYR A 161 14.37 -29.76 -3.06
CA TYR A 161 14.21 -28.40 -2.49
C TYR A 161 15.50 -27.78 -1.93
N SER A 162 16.65 -28.05 -2.54
CA SER A 162 17.90 -27.33 -2.22
C SER A 162 18.23 -26.25 -3.27
N LEU A 163 17.61 -25.08 -3.15
CA LEU A 163 18.06 -23.86 -3.83
C LEU A 163 19.05 -23.11 -2.93
N THR A 164 20.29 -23.58 -2.90
CA THR A 164 21.43 -22.80 -2.40
C THR A 164 22.60 -22.90 -3.38
N GLY A 165 22.87 -21.77 -4.04
CA GLY A 165 24.24 -21.30 -4.29
C GLY A 165 25.04 -21.94 -5.43
N VAL A 166 24.85 -21.45 -6.65
CA VAL A 166 25.97 -21.27 -7.60
C VAL A 166 25.93 -19.83 -8.10
N ARG A 167 26.71 -18.96 -7.45
CA ARG A 167 27.02 -17.62 -7.95
C ARG A 167 27.96 -17.78 -9.15
N GLY A 168 27.41 -17.74 -10.36
CA GLY A 168 28.18 -17.34 -11.53
C GLY A 168 28.50 -15.86 -11.41
N GLY A 169 29.77 -15.52 -11.20
CA GLY A 169 30.23 -14.13 -11.19
C GLY A 169 30.17 -13.54 -12.60
N SER A 170 29.10 -12.84 -12.94
CA SER A 170 29.13 -11.83 -14.00
C SER A 170 29.77 -10.56 -13.41
N ASN A 171 30.91 -10.15 -13.98
CA ASN A 171 31.59 -8.89 -13.65
C ASN A 171 30.86 -7.66 -14.24
N LEU A 172 29.53 -7.65 -14.22
CA LEU A 172 28.74 -6.47 -14.55
C LEU A 172 28.41 -5.74 -13.25
N PRO A 173 28.70 -4.43 -13.12
CA PRO A 173 28.27 -3.67 -11.96
C PRO A 173 26.75 -3.80 -11.81
N SER A 174 26.25 -4.03 -10.59
CA SER A 174 24.79 -4.13 -10.38
C SER A 174 24.15 -2.82 -10.82
N TYR A 175 22.98 -2.89 -11.47
CA TYR A 175 22.25 -1.68 -11.89
C TYR A 175 21.95 -0.73 -10.71
N GLU A 176 21.83 -1.28 -9.49
CA GLU A 176 21.79 -0.50 -8.24
C GLU A 176 23.03 0.38 -8.05
N SER A 177 24.24 -0.09 -8.38
CA SER A 177 25.46 0.72 -8.26
C SER A 177 25.52 1.87 -9.28
N ILE A 178 24.93 1.71 -10.47
CA ILE A 178 24.85 2.76 -11.49
C ILE A 178 23.78 3.79 -11.11
N PHE A 179 22.63 3.35 -10.61
CA PHE A 179 21.57 4.24 -10.11
C PHE A 179 21.98 4.96 -8.82
N GLU A 180 22.70 4.30 -7.91
CA GLU A 180 23.33 4.95 -6.76
C GLU A 180 24.41 5.94 -7.21
N LEU A 181 25.18 5.65 -8.28
CA LEU A 181 26.15 6.62 -8.80
C LEU A 181 25.46 7.89 -9.31
N VAL A 182 24.30 7.76 -9.96
CA VAL A 182 23.53 8.89 -10.51
C VAL A 182 22.73 9.62 -9.42
N SER A 183 22.31 8.94 -8.35
CA SER A 183 21.50 9.53 -7.27
C SER A 183 22.29 10.02 -6.05
N LYS A 184 23.49 9.46 -5.77
CA LYS A 184 24.38 9.88 -4.66
C LYS A 184 25.40 10.93 -5.07
N THR A 185 25.58 11.19 -6.37
CA THR A 185 26.26 12.41 -6.77
C THR A 185 25.29 13.55 -6.52
N ASP A 186 25.51 14.29 -5.44
CA ASP A 186 25.18 15.72 -5.42
C ASP A 186 25.91 16.33 -6.62
N PHE A 187 25.23 16.33 -7.76
CA PHE A 187 25.77 16.55 -9.11
C PHE A 187 26.34 17.96 -9.32
N ILE A 188 26.26 18.80 -8.28
CA ILE A 188 26.66 20.21 -8.26
C ILE A 188 28.12 20.39 -7.78
N ALA A 189 28.77 19.37 -7.22
CA ALA A 189 30.10 19.52 -6.60
C ALA A 189 31.29 18.88 -7.34
N SER A 190 31.13 18.41 -8.59
CA SER A 190 32.29 17.96 -9.38
C SER A 190 33.03 19.18 -9.95
N LYS A 191 34.33 19.27 -9.62
CA LYS A 191 35.23 20.33 -10.11
C LYS A 191 35.14 20.43 -11.64
N PRO A 192 35.21 21.65 -12.21
CA PRO A 192 35.20 21.82 -13.65
C PRO A 192 36.36 21.01 -14.25
N VAL A 193 36.02 20.08 -15.14
CA VAL A 193 37.00 19.44 -16.01
C VAL A 193 37.43 20.52 -17.00
N GLU A 194 38.42 21.31 -16.62
CA GLU A 194 39.14 22.20 -17.51
C GLU A 194 40.01 21.35 -18.43
N GLU A 195 39.47 20.87 -19.56
CA GLU A 195 40.29 20.54 -20.74
C GLU A 195 39.44 20.30 -22.00
N THR A 196 39.68 21.16 -23.01
CA THR A 196 39.55 20.90 -24.46
C THR A 196 38.19 20.52 -25.08
N TYR A 197 37.16 21.37 -24.95
CA TYR A 197 36.05 21.39 -25.93
C TYR A 197 35.61 22.83 -26.23
N SER A 198 36.19 23.46 -27.26
CA SER A 198 35.87 24.82 -27.70
C SER A 198 34.68 24.91 -28.68
N LYS A 199 33.90 23.83 -28.82
CA LYS A 199 32.75 23.82 -29.73
C LYS A 199 31.52 24.38 -29.01
N LYS A 200 31.18 25.65 -29.27
CA LYS A 200 29.97 26.29 -28.77
C LYS A 200 28.75 25.39 -29.03
N VAL A 201 28.02 24.99 -27.98
CA VAL A 201 26.74 24.28 -28.16
C VAL A 201 25.73 25.23 -28.79
N SER A 202 25.31 24.90 -30.01
CA SER A 202 24.21 25.54 -30.72
C SER A 202 22.91 24.73 -30.56
N PRO A 203 21.74 25.38 -30.59
CA PRO A 203 20.42 24.76 -30.77
C PRO A 203 20.40 23.59 -31.78
N GLU A 204 21.03 23.78 -32.93
CA GLU A 204 21.09 22.81 -34.03
C GLU A 204 21.86 21.55 -33.64
N SER A 205 22.86 21.68 -32.76
CA SER A 205 23.67 20.55 -32.30
C SER A 205 22.82 19.58 -31.47
N ILE A 206 21.93 20.08 -30.61
CA ILE A 206 21.02 19.22 -29.82
C ILE A 206 20.02 18.53 -30.75
N THR A 207 19.43 19.28 -31.68
CA THR A 207 18.50 18.70 -32.66
C THR A 207 19.20 17.60 -33.49
N ALA A 208 20.45 17.80 -33.90
CA ALA A 208 21.22 16.79 -34.60
C ALA A 208 21.46 15.54 -33.73
N LEU A 209 21.83 15.73 -32.46
CA LEU A 209 22.06 14.62 -31.52
C LEU A 209 20.78 13.82 -31.25
N VAL A 210 19.65 14.50 -31.01
CA VAL A 210 18.35 13.85 -30.81
C VAL A 210 17.90 13.10 -32.07
N ASN A 211 18.11 13.67 -33.26
CA ASN A 211 17.81 12.99 -34.51
C ASN A 211 18.71 11.77 -34.75
N GLN A 212 19.99 11.85 -34.38
CA GLN A 212 20.90 10.71 -34.43
C GLN A 212 20.47 9.61 -33.48
N LEU A 213 20.12 9.96 -32.24
CA LEU A 213 19.57 9.03 -31.25
C LEU A 213 18.29 8.37 -31.76
N ARG A 214 17.34 9.14 -32.31
CA ARG A 214 16.09 8.61 -32.87
C ARG A 214 16.32 7.58 -33.98
N ARG A 215 17.36 7.76 -34.81
CA ARG A 215 17.74 6.78 -35.86
C ARG A 215 18.41 5.53 -35.28
N SER A 216 19.12 5.68 -34.16
CA SER A 216 19.99 4.65 -33.56
C SER A 216 19.32 3.86 -32.43
N ALA A 217 18.21 4.39 -31.89
CA ALA A 217 17.54 3.98 -30.65
C ALA A 217 17.13 2.49 -30.58
N LEU A 218 17.21 1.75 -31.67
CA LEU A 218 16.84 0.34 -31.71
C LEU A 218 17.97 -0.61 -31.28
N LYS A 219 19.25 -0.18 -31.25
CA LYS A 219 20.41 -1.08 -30.99
C LYS A 219 21.64 -0.42 -30.36
N LEU A 220 21.45 0.57 -29.48
CA LEU A 220 22.59 1.18 -28.79
C LEU A 220 23.22 0.22 -27.77
N THR A 221 24.54 0.15 -27.75
CA THR A 221 25.31 -0.49 -26.68
C THR A 221 25.27 0.36 -25.40
N VAL A 222 25.54 -0.25 -24.24
CA VAL A 222 25.61 0.47 -22.95
C VAL A 222 26.64 1.60 -22.98
N GLN A 223 27.77 1.40 -23.67
CA GLN A 223 28.80 2.43 -23.81
C GLN A 223 28.32 3.62 -24.65
N GLU A 224 27.60 3.36 -25.76
CA GLU A 224 27.02 4.43 -26.57
C GLU A 224 25.94 5.17 -25.80
N GLN A 225 25.07 4.47 -25.08
CA GLN A 225 24.04 5.08 -24.22
C GLN A 225 24.66 6.07 -23.22
N ASN A 226 25.71 5.65 -22.51
CA ASN A 226 26.42 6.50 -21.55
C ASN A 226 27.10 7.70 -22.22
N SER A 227 27.67 7.50 -23.41
CA SER A 227 28.26 8.59 -24.21
C SER A 227 27.21 9.64 -24.59
N TYR A 228 26.05 9.21 -25.08
CA TYR A 228 24.94 10.10 -25.42
C TYR A 228 24.39 10.85 -24.20
N LEU A 229 24.23 10.18 -23.05
CA LEU A 229 23.76 10.84 -21.83
C LEU A 229 24.74 11.90 -21.33
N THR A 230 26.04 11.60 -21.37
CA THR A 230 27.09 12.55 -20.97
C THR A 230 27.06 13.79 -21.87
N GLU A 231 26.95 13.60 -23.18
CA GLU A 231 26.89 14.71 -24.13
C GLU A 231 25.59 15.52 -24.00
N LEU A 232 24.43 14.85 -23.85
CA LEU A 232 23.16 15.53 -23.60
C LEU A 232 23.23 16.38 -22.33
N HIS A 233 23.73 15.82 -21.23
CA HIS A 233 23.87 16.54 -19.96
C HIS A 233 24.74 17.80 -20.11
N ARG A 234 25.90 17.66 -20.78
CA ARG A 234 26.80 18.79 -21.08
C ARG A 234 26.07 19.88 -21.89
N MET A 235 25.35 19.50 -22.93
CA MET A 235 24.63 20.43 -23.80
C MET A 235 23.49 21.17 -23.08
N PHE A 236 22.69 20.47 -22.27
CA PHE A 236 21.62 21.10 -21.50
C PHE A 236 22.17 22.05 -20.44
N THR A 237 23.26 21.68 -19.77
CA THR A 237 23.95 22.58 -18.83
C THR A 237 24.36 23.89 -19.49
N GLU A 238 24.94 23.84 -20.69
CA GLU A 238 25.29 25.05 -21.45
C GLU A 238 24.07 25.86 -21.88
N LEU A 239 22.97 25.23 -22.29
CA LEU A 239 21.77 25.95 -22.70
C LEU A 239 21.05 26.63 -21.53
N ILE A 240 21.05 25.98 -20.36
CA ILE A 240 20.49 26.53 -19.11
C ILE A 240 21.28 27.78 -18.71
N GLN A 241 22.61 27.73 -18.74
CA GLN A 241 23.47 28.91 -18.48
C GLN A 241 23.17 30.07 -19.44
N LYS A 242 22.82 29.76 -20.70
CA LYS A 242 22.44 30.75 -21.72
C LYS A 242 20.99 31.24 -21.61
N ARG A 243 20.19 30.74 -20.65
CA ARG A 243 18.75 31.02 -20.51
C ARG A 243 17.97 30.77 -21.79
N SER A 244 18.31 29.68 -22.49
CA SER A 244 17.67 29.33 -23.76
C SER A 244 16.25 28.79 -23.52
N TYR A 245 15.38 28.88 -24.53
CA TYR A 245 14.08 28.21 -24.49
C TYR A 245 14.26 26.68 -24.68
N LEU A 246 14.02 25.90 -23.62
CA LEU A 246 14.38 24.48 -23.57
C LEU A 246 13.24 23.51 -23.93
N VAL A 247 11.99 23.95 -23.87
CA VAL A 247 10.79 23.09 -23.96
C VAL A 247 10.81 22.14 -25.17
N PRO A 248 11.11 22.58 -26.42
CA PRO A 248 11.08 21.68 -27.58
C PRO A 248 12.10 20.55 -27.50
N TYR A 249 13.23 20.76 -26.81
CA TYR A 249 14.25 19.75 -26.63
C TYR A 249 13.84 18.72 -25.57
N LEU A 250 13.17 19.18 -24.50
CA LEU A 250 12.63 18.30 -23.47
C LEU A 250 11.50 17.43 -24.04
N GLU A 251 10.59 18.01 -24.82
CA GLU A 251 9.55 17.27 -25.56
C GLU A 251 10.16 16.18 -26.45
N ALA A 252 11.24 16.50 -27.17
CA ALA A 252 11.91 15.54 -28.02
C ALA A 252 12.62 14.41 -27.23
N LEU A 253 13.13 14.70 -26.03
CA LEU A 253 13.66 13.68 -25.13
C LEU A 253 12.57 12.78 -24.54
N ILE A 254 11.39 13.31 -24.23
CA ILE A 254 10.23 12.52 -23.80
C ILE A 254 9.78 11.58 -24.94
N ASP A 255 9.73 12.07 -26.17
CA ASP A 255 9.45 11.20 -27.34
C ASP A 255 10.47 10.07 -27.46
N LEU A 256 11.76 10.39 -27.28
CA LEU A 256 12.84 9.42 -27.38
C LEU A 256 12.82 8.41 -26.23
N SER A 257 12.46 8.82 -25.01
CA SER A 257 12.33 7.89 -23.87
C SER A 257 11.23 6.85 -24.13
N ILE A 258 10.10 7.25 -24.72
CA ILE A 258 9.02 6.32 -25.11
C ILE A 258 9.49 5.38 -26.23
N ILE A 259 10.17 5.90 -27.26
CA ILE A 259 10.69 5.08 -28.37
C ILE A 259 11.68 4.02 -27.85
N THR A 260 12.62 4.43 -27.01
CA THR A 260 13.64 3.53 -26.44
C THR A 260 13.03 2.53 -25.47
N PHE A 261 12.04 2.94 -24.66
CA PHE A 261 11.26 2.03 -23.83
C PHE A 261 10.59 0.93 -24.65
N ASN A 262 9.91 1.30 -25.75
CA ASN A 262 9.24 0.36 -26.63
C ASN A 262 10.21 -0.52 -27.44
N ALA A 263 11.47 -0.12 -27.56
CA ALA A 263 12.55 -0.89 -28.18
C ALA A 263 13.29 -1.81 -27.18
N GLU A 264 12.68 -2.11 -26.03
CA GLU A 264 13.24 -2.92 -24.95
C GLU A 264 14.49 -2.32 -24.29
N GLN A 265 14.73 -1.01 -24.49
CA GLN A 265 15.80 -0.24 -23.84
C GLN A 265 15.24 0.62 -22.69
N GLY A 266 14.31 0.07 -21.91
CA GLY A 266 13.57 0.78 -20.86
C GLY A 266 14.45 1.53 -19.85
N VAL A 267 15.62 0.98 -19.49
CA VAL A 267 16.57 1.64 -18.58
C VAL A 267 17.15 2.92 -19.19
N PHE A 268 17.55 2.88 -20.46
CA PHE A 268 18.09 4.04 -21.16
C PHE A 268 17.03 5.13 -21.33
N GLY A 269 15.81 4.74 -21.72
CA GLY A 269 14.71 5.69 -21.78
C GLY A 269 14.40 6.32 -20.42
N ALA A 270 14.55 5.57 -19.32
CA ALA A 270 14.35 6.10 -17.98
C ALA A 270 15.40 7.16 -17.64
N GLN A 271 16.66 6.94 -18.03
CA GLN A 271 17.74 7.90 -17.84
C GLN A 271 17.50 9.20 -18.63
N LEU A 272 16.99 9.09 -19.88
CA LEU A 272 16.60 10.25 -20.66
C LEU A 272 15.46 11.03 -19.99
N LEU A 273 14.46 10.32 -19.46
CA LEU A 273 13.32 10.92 -18.79
C LEU A 273 13.74 11.57 -17.46
N TYR A 274 14.63 10.93 -16.71
CA TYR A 274 15.21 11.49 -15.49
C TYR A 274 15.98 12.78 -15.78
N LEU A 275 16.76 12.84 -16.87
CA LEU A 275 17.43 14.07 -17.30
C LEU A 275 16.41 15.19 -17.56
N VAL A 276 15.28 14.88 -18.20
CA VAL A 276 14.17 15.84 -18.40
C VAL A 276 13.65 16.36 -17.06
N GLU A 277 13.40 15.47 -16.09
CA GLU A 277 12.95 15.86 -14.75
C GLU A 277 13.95 16.76 -14.04
N GLN A 278 15.23 16.39 -14.04
CA GLN A 278 16.30 17.20 -13.46
C GLN A 278 16.32 18.61 -14.03
N ILE A 279 16.19 18.76 -15.36
CA ILE A 279 16.23 20.06 -16.02
C ILE A 279 15.03 20.93 -15.64
N TYR A 280 13.81 20.39 -15.65
CA TYR A 280 12.65 21.24 -15.35
C TYR A 280 12.45 21.48 -13.85
N TYR A 281 13.02 20.66 -12.96
CA TYR A 281 13.03 20.96 -11.51
C TYR A 281 14.05 22.04 -11.13
N GLN A 282 15.01 22.35 -12.00
CA GLN A 282 15.89 23.51 -11.82
C GLN A 282 15.11 24.84 -11.94
N ASP A 283 15.69 25.90 -11.36
CA ASP A 283 15.11 27.24 -11.36
C ASP A 283 14.81 27.72 -12.80
N GLY A 284 13.58 28.18 -13.03
CA GLY A 284 13.17 28.80 -14.31
C GLY A 284 11.97 28.17 -15.01
N PHE A 285 11.51 26.99 -14.57
CA PHE A 285 10.26 26.39 -15.05
C PHE A 285 9.14 26.59 -14.02
N ASP A 286 8.04 27.20 -14.46
CA ASP A 286 6.83 27.28 -13.65
C ASP A 286 6.08 25.94 -13.59
N GLU A 287 5.21 25.78 -12.60
CA GLU A 287 4.41 24.58 -12.40
C GLU A 287 3.55 24.23 -13.63
N TYR A 288 3.05 25.24 -14.33
CA TYR A 288 2.25 25.06 -15.55
C TYR A 288 3.07 24.38 -16.66
N THR A 289 4.30 24.82 -16.89
CA THR A 289 5.19 24.25 -17.91
C THR A 289 5.60 22.83 -17.53
N ARG A 290 5.92 22.58 -16.27
CA ARG A 290 6.24 21.22 -15.77
C ARG A 290 5.09 20.25 -16.01
N HIS A 291 3.89 20.67 -15.66
CA HIS A 291 2.68 19.89 -15.88
C HIS A 291 2.36 19.73 -17.38
N GLY A 292 2.62 20.76 -18.19
CA GLY A 292 2.53 20.69 -19.65
C GLY A 292 3.46 19.61 -20.25
N LEU A 293 4.69 19.53 -19.76
CA LEU A 293 5.66 18.50 -20.19
C LEU A 293 5.23 17.09 -19.78
N ARG A 294 4.73 16.90 -18.55
CA ARG A 294 4.22 15.58 -18.10
C ARG A 294 3.03 15.06 -18.91
N ARG A 295 2.25 15.98 -19.49
CA ARG A 295 1.09 15.69 -20.33
C ARG A 295 1.37 15.80 -21.83
N PHE A 296 2.61 16.10 -22.22
CA PHE A 296 2.99 16.22 -23.63
C PHE A 296 2.75 14.91 -24.38
N ARG A 297 2.93 13.77 -23.69
CA ARG A 297 2.58 12.43 -24.16
C ARG A 297 1.78 11.68 -23.10
N ALA A 298 0.87 10.84 -23.55
CA ALA A 298 0.10 9.94 -22.71
C ALA A 298 0.92 8.68 -22.38
N ALA A 299 0.65 8.08 -21.23
CA ALA A 299 1.27 6.82 -20.82
C ALA A 299 0.89 5.66 -21.74
N THR A 300 -0.22 5.78 -22.47
CA THR A 300 -0.66 4.84 -23.51
C THR A 300 0.35 4.65 -24.65
N GLY A 301 1.33 5.54 -24.79
CA GLY A 301 2.47 5.37 -25.70
C GLY A 301 3.48 4.31 -25.25
N LEU A 302 3.46 3.89 -23.98
CA LEU A 302 4.36 2.87 -23.44
C LEU A 302 3.80 1.46 -23.68
N ASN A 303 4.65 0.54 -24.13
CA ASN A 303 4.29 -0.85 -24.35
C ASN A 303 3.93 -1.55 -23.03
N GLU A 304 2.68 -2.00 -22.88
CA GLU A 304 2.19 -2.66 -21.67
C GLU A 304 2.97 -3.93 -21.32
N GLY A 305 3.33 -4.73 -22.32
CA GLY A 305 4.11 -5.96 -22.13
C GLY A 305 5.49 -5.68 -21.52
N HIS A 306 6.17 -4.63 -22.00
CA HIS A 306 7.45 -4.20 -21.44
C HIS A 306 7.30 -3.58 -20.04
N MET A 307 6.27 -2.76 -19.79
CA MET A 307 5.97 -2.26 -18.44
C MET A 307 5.77 -3.42 -17.46
N ARG A 308 5.02 -4.44 -17.85
CA ARG A 308 4.78 -5.64 -17.04
C ARG A 308 6.07 -6.41 -16.77
N ALA A 309 6.94 -6.56 -17.78
CA ALA A 309 8.24 -7.21 -17.62
C ALA A 309 9.14 -6.44 -16.65
N MET A 310 9.21 -5.11 -16.76
CA MET A 310 9.98 -4.27 -15.83
C MET A 310 9.41 -4.30 -14.41
N ALA A 311 8.08 -4.23 -14.25
CA ALA A 311 7.44 -4.26 -12.93
C ALA A 311 7.63 -5.60 -12.20
N SER A 312 7.78 -6.69 -12.95
CA SER A 312 8.01 -8.03 -12.41
C SER A 312 9.49 -8.32 -12.11
N ASN A 313 10.42 -7.48 -12.59
CA ASN A 313 11.85 -7.65 -12.37
C ASN A 313 12.37 -6.63 -11.33
N PRO A 314 12.76 -7.05 -10.11
CA PRO A 314 13.24 -6.16 -9.06
C PRO A 314 14.36 -5.20 -9.48
N GLU A 315 15.27 -5.64 -10.37
CA GLU A 315 16.40 -4.82 -10.85
C GLU A 315 15.95 -3.67 -11.78
N LEU A 316 14.79 -3.81 -12.42
CA LEU A 316 14.26 -2.84 -13.39
C LEU A 316 13.18 -1.92 -12.78
N VAL A 317 12.69 -2.23 -11.58
CA VAL A 317 11.64 -1.43 -10.90
C VAL A 317 12.11 0.01 -10.65
N SER A 318 13.39 0.23 -10.33
CA SER A 318 13.94 1.58 -10.14
C SER A 318 13.84 2.44 -11.41
N ALA A 319 14.14 1.86 -12.58
CA ALA A 319 13.98 2.53 -13.86
C ALA A 319 12.50 2.76 -14.20
N LEU A 320 11.63 1.76 -13.95
CA LEU A 320 10.19 1.90 -14.17
C LEU A 320 9.59 3.06 -13.37
N ARG A 321 10.04 3.27 -12.12
CA ARG A 321 9.55 4.35 -11.25
C ARG A 321 9.71 5.74 -11.87
N ILE A 322 10.72 5.98 -12.70
CA ILE A 322 10.88 7.29 -13.38
C ILE A 322 9.73 7.51 -14.36
N TYR A 323 9.35 6.49 -15.13
CA TYR A 323 8.17 6.59 -16.00
C TYR A 323 6.90 6.80 -15.18
N LEU A 324 6.72 6.05 -14.09
CA LEU A 324 5.55 6.15 -13.23
C LEU A 324 5.42 7.53 -12.55
N ALA A 325 6.55 8.17 -12.20
CA ALA A 325 6.57 9.49 -11.60
C ALA A 325 6.34 10.62 -12.64
N HIS A 326 6.77 10.40 -13.88
CA HIS A 326 6.66 11.39 -14.94
C HIS A 326 5.23 11.50 -15.50
N PHE A 327 4.59 10.36 -15.80
CA PHE A 327 3.28 10.36 -16.45
C PHE A 327 2.14 10.42 -15.42
N ASP A 328 1.39 11.53 -15.40
CA ASP A 328 0.26 11.74 -14.48
C ASP A 328 -0.77 10.58 -14.53
N GLU A 329 -0.99 9.96 -15.70
CA GLU A 329 -1.91 8.83 -15.88
C GLU A 329 -1.49 7.56 -15.13
N LEU A 330 -0.22 7.48 -14.72
CA LEU A 330 0.35 6.38 -13.96
C LEU A 330 0.56 6.73 -12.48
N ALA A 331 0.04 7.87 -12.02
CA ALA A 331 0.08 8.24 -10.61
C ALA A 331 -0.72 7.24 -9.75
N PRO A 332 -0.36 7.02 -8.47
CA PRO A 332 -1.00 6.01 -7.63
C PRO A 332 -2.52 6.14 -7.51
N ASP A 333 -3.04 7.35 -7.34
CA ASP A 333 -4.48 7.64 -7.23
C ASP A 333 -5.23 7.32 -8.54
N VAL A 334 -4.63 7.64 -9.69
CA VAL A 334 -5.19 7.31 -11.00
C VAL A 334 -5.19 5.79 -11.23
N LEU A 335 -4.09 5.10 -10.91
CA LEU A 335 -4.01 3.64 -11.02
C LEU A 335 -5.01 2.93 -10.09
N LEU A 336 -5.24 3.46 -8.88
CA LEU A 336 -6.25 2.96 -7.95
C LEU A 336 -7.66 3.12 -8.51
N SER A 337 -7.94 4.24 -9.19
CA SER A 337 -9.22 4.44 -9.87
C SER A 337 -9.44 3.41 -10.98
N TYR A 338 -8.41 3.13 -11.81
CA TYR A 338 -8.51 2.08 -12.84
C TYR A 338 -8.70 0.69 -12.24
N LEU A 339 -7.99 0.39 -11.15
CA LEU A 339 -8.13 -0.88 -10.45
C LEU A 339 -9.55 -1.09 -9.92
N GLY A 340 -10.24 -0.03 -9.50
CA GLY A 340 -11.62 -0.08 -9.01
C GLY A 340 -12.66 -0.49 -10.05
N TYR A 341 -12.43 -0.17 -11.33
CA TYR A 341 -13.37 -0.45 -12.42
C TYR A 341 -12.96 -1.63 -13.32
N GLU A 342 -11.75 -2.16 -13.14
CA GLU A 342 -11.23 -3.22 -14.01
C GLU A 342 -11.83 -4.58 -13.65
N ALA A 343 -12.49 -5.23 -14.61
CA ALA A 343 -13.09 -6.55 -14.43
C ALA A 343 -12.13 -7.69 -14.79
N ASP A 344 -11.17 -7.44 -15.68
CA ASP A 344 -10.21 -8.47 -16.09
C ASP A 344 -9.15 -8.72 -15.02
N ARG A 345 -9.03 -9.98 -14.59
CA ARG A 345 -8.11 -10.36 -13.51
C ARG A 345 -6.63 -10.16 -13.89
N GLN A 346 -6.25 -10.32 -15.16
CA GLN A 346 -4.85 -10.12 -15.57
C GLN A 346 -4.50 -8.64 -15.57
N ARG A 347 -5.43 -7.80 -16.01
CA ARG A 347 -5.28 -6.34 -16.00
C ARG A 347 -5.30 -5.76 -14.60
N GLN A 348 -6.16 -6.26 -13.70
CA GLN A 348 -6.08 -5.95 -12.27
C GLN A 348 -4.69 -6.27 -11.69
N ARG A 349 -4.14 -7.47 -11.97
CA ARG A 349 -2.79 -7.84 -11.51
C ARG A 349 -1.72 -6.91 -12.06
N PHE A 350 -1.84 -6.51 -13.33
CA PHE A 350 -0.94 -5.55 -13.94
C PHE A 350 -0.99 -4.19 -13.22
N TRP A 351 -2.18 -3.63 -12.97
CA TRP A 351 -2.32 -2.38 -12.21
C TRP A 351 -1.75 -2.48 -10.79
N MET A 352 -1.99 -3.60 -10.12
CA MET A 352 -1.41 -3.89 -8.81
C MET A 352 0.13 -3.88 -8.83
N LEU A 353 0.76 -4.44 -9.87
CA LEU A 353 2.21 -4.41 -10.04
C LEU A 353 2.74 -2.98 -10.25
N LEU A 354 2.03 -2.15 -11.01
CA LEU A 354 2.42 -0.75 -11.19
C LEU A 354 2.27 0.05 -9.89
N ILE A 355 1.19 -0.15 -9.14
CA ILE A 355 1.00 0.47 -7.81
C ILE A 355 2.12 0.02 -6.85
N GLU A 356 2.47 -1.26 -6.84
CA GLU A 356 3.57 -1.78 -6.02
C GLU A 356 4.94 -1.19 -6.41
N ALA A 357 5.16 -0.94 -7.70
CA ALA A 357 6.39 -0.35 -8.20
C ALA A 357 6.60 1.09 -7.70
N HIS A 358 5.54 1.84 -7.38
CA HIS A 358 5.64 3.16 -6.73
C HIS A 358 6.26 3.10 -5.32
N LYS A 359 6.19 1.95 -4.64
CA LYS A 359 6.66 1.76 -3.26
C LYS A 359 5.94 2.71 -2.28
N GLU A 360 6.69 3.39 -1.42
CA GLU A 360 6.17 4.19 -0.31
C GLU A 360 5.24 5.33 -0.75
N THR A 361 5.43 5.88 -1.96
CA THR A 361 4.61 6.97 -2.48
C THR A 361 3.16 6.55 -2.76
N ALA A 362 2.90 5.26 -2.99
CA ALA A 362 1.54 4.75 -3.18
C ALA A 362 0.78 4.55 -1.88
N ILE A 363 1.46 4.39 -0.74
CA ILE A 363 0.81 3.98 0.52
C ILE A 363 -0.23 4.98 1.04
N PRO A 364 0.04 6.30 1.07
CA PRO A 364 -0.97 7.27 1.50
C PRO A 364 -2.25 7.22 0.64
N GLU A 365 -2.10 7.07 -0.68
CA GLU A 365 -3.24 6.96 -1.59
C GLU A 365 -3.98 5.61 -1.44
N ILE A 366 -3.26 4.50 -1.20
CA ILE A 366 -3.90 3.21 -0.89
C ILE A 366 -4.70 3.30 0.40
N ILE A 367 -4.16 3.90 1.47
CA ILE A 367 -4.86 4.07 2.76
C ILE A 367 -6.11 4.95 2.56
N LYS A 368 -5.96 6.08 1.87
CA LYS A 368 -7.06 7.00 1.55
C LYS A 368 -8.15 6.29 0.76
N TYR A 369 -7.79 5.58 -0.31
CA TYR A 369 -8.75 4.85 -1.14
C TYR A 369 -9.42 3.71 -0.35
N LEU A 370 -8.65 2.92 0.40
CA LEU A 370 -9.17 1.83 1.24
C LEU A 370 -10.12 2.35 2.33
N SER A 371 -9.88 3.55 2.89
CA SER A 371 -10.77 4.17 3.90
C SER A 371 -12.15 4.56 3.36
N GLN A 372 -12.31 4.63 2.03
CA GLN A 372 -13.57 4.96 1.36
C GLN A 372 -14.35 3.71 0.93
N LEU A 373 -13.78 2.51 1.11
CA LEU A 373 -14.38 1.26 0.67
C LEU A 373 -15.05 0.51 1.84
N GLU A 374 -16.30 0.14 1.64
CA GLU A 374 -17.02 -0.78 2.52
C GLU A 374 -16.91 -2.21 1.99
N ALA A 375 -16.62 -3.17 2.88
CA ALA A 375 -16.52 -4.58 2.50
C ALA A 375 -17.90 -5.20 2.27
N ASN A 376 -18.16 -5.60 1.02
CA ASN A 376 -19.34 -6.35 0.61
C ASN A 376 -18.95 -7.43 -0.41
N ASN A 377 -19.93 -8.17 -0.95
CA ASN A 377 -19.70 -9.29 -1.87
C ASN A 377 -18.96 -8.89 -3.16
N GLU A 378 -19.06 -7.63 -3.58
CA GLU A 378 -18.45 -7.12 -4.81
C GLU A 378 -17.07 -6.53 -4.54
N THR A 379 -16.89 -5.83 -3.42
CA THR A 379 -15.68 -5.04 -3.12
C THR A 379 -14.61 -5.79 -2.33
N TRP A 380 -14.97 -6.85 -1.59
CA TRP A 380 -13.99 -7.56 -0.74
C TRP A 380 -12.76 -8.08 -1.50
N PRO A 381 -12.81 -8.53 -2.77
CA PRO A 381 -11.61 -8.97 -3.48
C PRO A 381 -10.63 -7.82 -3.74
N LEU A 382 -11.14 -6.62 -4.05
CA LEU A 382 -10.34 -5.42 -4.22
C LEU A 382 -9.71 -5.00 -2.90
N ILE A 383 -10.51 -4.92 -1.83
CA ILE A 383 -10.03 -4.61 -0.47
C ILE A 383 -8.91 -5.58 -0.07
N ARG A 384 -9.09 -6.89 -0.31
CA ARG A 384 -8.07 -7.91 -0.05
C ARG A 384 -6.75 -7.59 -0.75
N ASN A 385 -6.81 -7.23 -2.02
CA ASN A 385 -5.64 -6.90 -2.82
C ASN A 385 -4.93 -5.65 -2.26
N LEU A 386 -5.67 -4.61 -1.92
CA LEU A 386 -5.12 -3.38 -1.33
C LEU A 386 -4.44 -3.63 0.03
N ILE A 387 -5.06 -4.44 0.90
CA ILE A 387 -4.44 -4.85 2.18
C ILE A 387 -3.16 -5.64 1.92
N SER A 388 -3.14 -6.52 0.92
CA SER A 388 -1.94 -7.25 0.53
C SER A 388 -0.82 -6.33 0.01
N LEU A 389 -1.14 -5.21 -0.65
CA LEU A 389 -0.14 -4.22 -1.04
C LEU A 389 0.47 -3.53 0.18
N ILE A 390 -0.34 -3.11 1.14
CA ILE A 390 0.16 -2.50 2.39
C ILE A 390 1.10 -3.48 3.12
N GLY A 391 0.75 -4.77 3.15
CA GLY A 391 1.61 -5.79 3.75
C GLY A 391 2.96 -5.96 3.05
N ARG A 392 3.00 -5.86 1.72
CA ARG A 392 4.24 -6.04 0.91
C ARG A 392 5.12 -4.80 0.86
N VAL A 393 4.50 -3.62 0.95
CA VAL A 393 5.17 -2.32 0.93
C VAL A 393 4.77 -1.57 2.21
N PRO A 394 5.31 -1.97 3.38
CA PRO A 394 4.94 -1.33 4.62
C PRO A 394 5.34 0.16 4.61
N PRO A 395 4.47 1.09 5.06
CA PRO A 395 4.85 2.49 5.22
C PRO A 395 6.04 2.62 6.17
N GLN A 396 6.99 3.51 5.85
CA GLN A 396 8.13 3.81 6.74
C GLN A 396 7.78 4.89 7.77
N GLU A 397 6.91 5.82 7.41
CA GLU A 397 6.52 6.92 8.29
C GLU A 397 5.56 6.44 9.38
N ARG A 398 5.90 6.71 10.65
CA ARG A 398 5.16 6.22 11.82
C ARG A 398 3.69 6.68 11.86
N THR A 399 3.41 7.89 11.41
CA THR A 399 2.04 8.45 11.31
C THR A 399 1.20 7.63 10.32
N THR A 400 1.74 7.38 9.13
CA THR A 400 1.14 6.57 8.07
C THR A 400 1.00 5.09 8.49
N GLN A 401 1.98 4.54 9.20
CA GLN A 401 1.87 3.20 9.81
C GLN A 401 0.70 3.10 10.79
N ARG A 402 0.51 4.09 11.66
CA ARG A 402 -0.63 4.11 12.61
C ARG A 402 -1.96 4.20 11.88
N GLN A 403 -2.06 5.02 10.84
CA GLN A 403 -3.26 5.10 10.01
C GLN A 403 -3.56 3.75 9.35
N ALA A 404 -2.55 3.10 8.77
CA ALA A 404 -2.67 1.76 8.21
C ALA A 404 -3.12 0.74 9.25
N ILE A 405 -2.49 0.69 10.42
CA ILE A 405 -2.86 -0.25 11.50
C ILE A 405 -4.31 -0.06 11.95
N ASN A 406 -4.76 1.19 12.14
CA ASN A 406 -6.13 1.46 12.56
C ASN A 406 -7.14 1.04 11.50
N LEU A 407 -6.85 1.30 10.22
CA LEU A 407 -7.69 0.90 9.10
C LEU A 407 -7.72 -0.63 8.95
N LEU A 408 -6.56 -1.28 8.99
CA LEU A 408 -6.41 -2.73 8.92
C LEU A 408 -7.10 -3.42 10.11
N GLY A 409 -6.98 -2.87 11.32
CA GLY A 409 -7.60 -3.41 12.53
C GLY A 409 -9.10 -3.64 12.42
N ALA A 410 -9.81 -2.79 11.66
CA ALA A 410 -11.24 -2.98 11.39
C ALA A 410 -11.53 -4.26 10.59
N TYR A 411 -10.65 -4.64 9.66
CA TYR A 411 -10.82 -5.82 8.81
C TYR A 411 -10.51 -7.16 9.52
N LEU A 412 -9.87 -7.15 10.70
CA LEU A 412 -9.78 -8.33 11.57
C LEU A 412 -11.16 -8.84 12.02
N LYS A 413 -12.18 -7.99 11.96
CA LYS A 413 -13.57 -8.27 12.35
C LYS A 413 -14.50 -8.41 11.14
N SER A 414 -13.95 -8.42 9.93
CA SER A 414 -14.72 -8.50 8.68
C SER A 414 -15.57 -9.79 8.65
N PRO A 415 -16.80 -9.80 8.09
CA PRO A 415 -17.53 -11.06 7.85
C PRO A 415 -16.83 -11.95 6.81
N PHE A 416 -15.90 -11.40 6.03
CA PHE A 416 -15.09 -12.15 5.07
C PHE A 416 -13.80 -12.63 5.73
N ILE A 417 -13.75 -13.90 6.11
CA ILE A 417 -12.57 -14.55 6.71
C ILE A 417 -11.28 -14.38 5.88
N GLN A 418 -11.37 -14.31 4.55
CA GLN A 418 -10.22 -14.02 3.67
C GLN A 418 -9.62 -12.62 3.92
N LEU A 419 -10.47 -11.63 4.25
CA LEU A 419 -10.02 -10.30 4.66
C LEU A 419 -9.33 -10.37 6.03
N ARG A 420 -9.85 -11.16 6.97
CA ARG A 420 -9.21 -11.35 8.27
C ARG A 420 -7.78 -11.91 8.11
N TYR A 421 -7.61 -12.96 7.32
CA TYR A 421 -6.28 -13.57 7.08
C TYR A 421 -5.29 -12.60 6.43
N VAL A 422 -5.66 -11.95 5.32
CA VAL A 422 -4.73 -11.01 4.65
C VAL A 422 -4.38 -9.83 5.55
N THR A 423 -5.30 -9.42 6.43
CA THR A 423 -5.06 -8.36 7.42
C THR A 423 -4.03 -8.80 8.44
N VAL A 424 -4.12 -10.02 8.97
CA VAL A 424 -3.10 -10.57 9.88
C VAL A 424 -1.72 -10.59 9.20
N THR A 425 -1.64 -11.07 7.96
CA THR A 425 -0.39 -11.06 7.18
C THR A 425 0.15 -9.66 6.92
N ALA A 426 -0.72 -8.67 6.71
CA ALA A 426 -0.27 -7.28 6.57
C ALA A 426 0.22 -6.69 7.90
N LEU A 427 -0.46 -6.96 9.01
CA LEU A 427 -0.03 -6.50 10.35
C LEU A 427 1.29 -7.14 10.79
N GLU A 428 1.59 -8.34 10.32
CA GLU A 428 2.88 -9.02 10.53
C GLU A 428 4.09 -8.26 9.98
N THR A 429 3.91 -7.35 9.02
CA THR A 429 5.01 -6.53 8.47
C THR A 429 5.09 -5.15 9.10
N LEU A 430 4.02 -4.71 9.79
CA LEU A 430 4.00 -3.41 10.47
C LEU A 430 4.56 -3.50 11.90
N ILE A 431 4.36 -4.62 12.62
CA ILE A 431 4.86 -4.92 13.99
C ILE A 431 5.00 -3.67 14.90
N ILE A 432 3.88 -2.98 15.16
CA ILE A 432 3.80 -1.89 16.15
C ILE A 432 2.73 -2.21 17.19
N ASP A 433 3.01 -1.95 18.46
CA ASP A 433 2.13 -2.28 19.60
C ASP A 433 0.71 -1.70 19.48
N GLU A 434 0.54 -0.62 18.71
CA GLU A 434 -0.76 -0.05 18.35
C GLU A 434 -1.71 -1.06 17.67
N ALA A 435 -1.20 -2.17 17.12
CA ALA A 435 -2.03 -3.25 16.57
C ALA A 435 -2.66 -4.16 17.65
N LEU A 436 -2.08 -4.23 18.85
CA LEU A 436 -2.50 -5.17 19.90
C LEU A 436 -3.96 -5.02 20.35
N PRO A 437 -4.53 -3.80 20.52
CA PRO A 437 -5.95 -3.65 20.85
C PRO A 437 -6.87 -4.23 19.77
N HIS A 438 -6.49 -4.10 18.50
CA HIS A 438 -7.25 -4.65 17.38
C HIS A 438 -7.17 -6.18 17.34
N ILE A 439 -5.97 -6.73 17.58
CA ILE A 439 -5.74 -8.18 17.69
C ILE A 439 -6.53 -8.76 18.87
N ALA A 440 -6.49 -8.14 20.04
CA ALA A 440 -7.25 -8.58 21.22
C ALA A 440 -8.75 -8.59 20.95
N ALA A 441 -9.26 -7.54 20.29
CA ALA A 441 -10.67 -7.46 19.94
C ALA A 441 -11.12 -8.52 18.91
N ALA A 442 -10.19 -9.08 18.12
CA ALA A 442 -10.51 -10.17 17.19
C ALA A 442 -10.82 -11.49 17.90
N PHE A 443 -10.48 -11.63 19.19
CA PHE A 443 -10.86 -12.80 19.99
C PHE A 443 -12.26 -12.68 20.63
N ASP A 444 -13.04 -11.63 20.34
CA ASP A 444 -14.42 -11.54 20.84
C ASP A 444 -15.35 -12.52 20.10
N GLU A 445 -16.00 -13.41 20.86
CA GLU A 445 -16.96 -14.39 20.35
C GLU A 445 -18.05 -13.76 19.48
N LYS A 446 -18.49 -12.53 19.83
CA LYS A 446 -19.58 -11.83 19.14
C LYS A 446 -19.28 -11.47 17.69
N LEU A 447 -18.05 -11.64 17.23
CA LEU A 447 -17.62 -11.37 15.86
C LEU A 447 -17.83 -12.55 14.90
N TYR A 448 -18.18 -13.71 15.44
CA TYR A 448 -18.30 -14.95 14.67
C TYR A 448 -19.77 -15.34 14.53
N SER A 449 -20.20 -15.69 13.32
CA SER A 449 -21.53 -16.26 13.13
C SER A 449 -21.58 -17.72 13.62
N ASP A 450 -22.78 -18.22 13.91
CA ASP A 450 -22.98 -19.62 14.30
C ASP A 450 -22.34 -20.60 13.30
N SER A 451 -22.47 -20.31 12.00
CA SER A 451 -21.84 -21.11 10.94
C SER A 451 -20.31 -21.11 10.99
N GLU A 452 -19.68 -19.99 11.40
CA GLU A 452 -18.22 -19.95 11.59
C GLU A 452 -17.79 -20.71 12.85
N LEU A 453 -18.62 -20.68 13.90
CA LEU A 453 -18.40 -21.47 15.12
C LEU A 453 -18.60 -22.98 14.88
N GLU A 454 -19.40 -23.36 13.88
CA GLU A 454 -19.53 -24.73 13.38
C GLU A 454 -18.32 -25.17 12.54
N ASP A 455 -17.76 -24.30 11.69
CA ASP A 455 -16.51 -24.53 10.93
C ASP A 455 -15.26 -24.31 11.80
N LYS A 456 -15.14 -25.17 12.81
CA LYS A 456 -14.12 -25.04 13.87
C LYS A 456 -12.70 -25.08 13.33
N GLU A 457 -12.43 -25.84 12.27
CA GLU A 457 -11.05 -25.97 11.75
C GLU A 457 -10.55 -24.65 11.17
N ARG A 458 -11.40 -23.99 10.37
CA ARG A 458 -11.05 -22.72 9.73
C ARG A 458 -10.89 -21.59 10.73
N LEU A 459 -11.79 -21.54 11.73
CA LEU A 459 -11.73 -20.55 12.80
C LEU A 459 -10.51 -20.78 13.70
N VAL A 460 -10.22 -22.03 14.08
CA VAL A 460 -9.00 -22.37 14.84
C VAL A 460 -7.75 -21.93 14.09
N ALA A 461 -7.64 -22.20 12.79
CA ALA A 461 -6.48 -21.79 12.00
C ALA A 461 -6.28 -20.26 12.01
N TYR A 462 -7.36 -19.49 11.98
CA TYR A 462 -7.32 -18.03 12.03
C TYR A 462 -6.85 -17.55 13.41
N LEU A 463 -7.47 -18.04 14.48
CA LEU A 463 -7.09 -17.71 15.86
C LEU A 463 -5.64 -18.10 16.15
N LYS A 464 -5.15 -19.23 15.62
CA LYS A 464 -3.73 -19.63 15.72
C LYS A 464 -2.80 -18.62 15.06
N THR A 465 -3.20 -18.03 13.94
CA THR A 465 -2.40 -17.01 13.26
C THR A 465 -2.38 -15.71 14.08
N LEU A 466 -3.50 -15.34 14.72
CA LEU A 466 -3.55 -14.21 15.66
C LEU A 466 -2.67 -14.43 16.91
N VAL A 467 -2.67 -15.63 17.48
CA VAL A 467 -1.80 -16.00 18.60
C VAL A 467 -0.33 -15.87 18.19
N SER A 468 0.05 -16.40 17.02
CA SER A 468 1.40 -16.24 16.45
C SER A 468 1.78 -14.78 16.24
N LEU A 469 0.89 -13.98 15.64
CA LEU A 469 1.12 -12.54 15.44
C LEU A 469 1.33 -11.84 16.79
N THR A 470 0.51 -12.14 17.81
CA THR A 470 0.69 -11.60 19.17
C THR A 470 2.07 -11.96 19.73
N GLY A 471 2.53 -13.18 19.49
CA GLY A 471 3.88 -13.65 19.83
C GLY A 471 5.02 -12.91 19.13
N ARG A 472 4.78 -12.14 18.06
CA ARG A 472 5.84 -11.35 17.42
C ARG A 472 6.17 -10.08 18.20
N PHE A 473 5.24 -9.58 19.00
CA PHE A 473 5.45 -8.39 19.83
C PHE A 473 6.18 -8.74 21.13
N SER A 474 7.05 -7.85 21.59
CA SER A 474 7.85 -8.04 22.83
C SER A 474 7.43 -7.10 23.95
N SER A 475 6.30 -6.40 23.81
CA SER A 475 5.81 -5.48 24.82
C SER A 475 5.10 -6.21 25.96
N GLU A 476 5.05 -5.57 27.12
CA GLU A 476 4.31 -6.12 28.26
C GLU A 476 2.83 -6.38 27.92
N ARG A 477 2.24 -5.54 27.07
CA ARG A 477 0.84 -5.69 26.61
C ARG A 477 0.63 -6.96 25.81
N SER A 478 1.56 -7.32 24.91
CA SER A 478 1.44 -8.57 24.15
C SER A 478 1.63 -9.80 25.04
N LEU A 479 2.56 -9.73 26.00
CA LEU A 479 2.75 -10.80 26.98
C LEU A 479 1.49 -11.00 27.84
N ARG A 480 0.85 -9.91 28.32
CA ARG A 480 -0.43 -9.99 29.04
C ARG A 480 -1.52 -10.63 28.17
N LEU A 481 -1.63 -10.23 26.90
CA LEU A 481 -2.61 -10.82 25.99
C LEU A 481 -2.36 -12.33 25.79
N LEU A 482 -1.10 -12.76 25.62
CA LEU A 482 -0.75 -14.18 25.55
C LEU A 482 -1.08 -14.93 26.84
N VAL A 483 -0.85 -14.32 28.01
CA VAL A 483 -1.25 -14.91 29.31
C VAL A 483 -2.76 -15.10 29.34
N ASP A 484 -3.54 -14.08 28.99
CA ASP A 484 -5.00 -14.19 29.00
C ASP A 484 -5.53 -15.24 28.01
N ILE A 485 -4.89 -15.41 26.85
CA ILE A 485 -5.19 -16.48 25.89
C ILE A 485 -4.81 -17.86 26.46
N ALA A 486 -3.62 -18.00 27.05
CA ALA A 486 -3.15 -19.22 27.71
C ALA A 486 -4.07 -19.66 28.87
N LEU A 487 -4.69 -18.70 29.56
CA LEU A 487 -5.68 -18.96 30.59
C LEU A 487 -7.07 -19.29 30.04
N GLY A 488 -7.31 -19.08 28.74
CA GLY A 488 -8.58 -19.33 28.07
C GLY A 488 -9.60 -18.18 28.13
N LYS A 489 -9.23 -17.00 28.65
CA LYS A 489 -10.17 -15.88 28.88
C LYS A 489 -10.79 -15.35 27.58
N TYR A 490 -10.03 -15.38 26.49
CA TYR A 490 -10.41 -14.84 25.18
C TYR A 490 -10.95 -15.90 24.22
N ILE A 491 -10.92 -17.17 24.57
CA ILE A 491 -11.19 -18.27 23.63
C ILE A 491 -12.09 -19.35 24.24
N SER A 492 -12.79 -19.02 25.34
CA SER A 492 -13.67 -19.94 26.06
C SER A 492 -14.87 -20.43 25.25
N PHE A 493 -15.22 -19.74 24.18
CA PHE A 493 -16.29 -20.12 23.24
C PHE A 493 -15.88 -21.26 22.30
N MET A 494 -14.58 -21.58 22.22
CA MET A 494 -14.08 -22.68 21.42
C MET A 494 -14.37 -24.01 22.11
N ASN A 495 -14.49 -25.09 21.31
CA ASN A 495 -14.55 -26.42 21.90
C ASN A 495 -13.26 -26.75 22.66
N ILE A 496 -13.34 -27.70 23.60
CA ILE A 496 -12.23 -28.06 24.51
C ILE A 496 -10.93 -28.37 23.74
N LYS A 497 -11.01 -29.14 22.65
CA LYS A 497 -9.84 -29.50 21.84
C LYS A 497 -9.16 -28.28 21.20
N ALA A 498 -9.95 -27.39 20.61
CA ALA A 498 -9.48 -26.15 19.98
C ALA A 498 -8.91 -25.17 21.00
N LEU A 499 -9.61 -25.02 22.14
CA LEU A 499 -9.19 -24.23 23.29
C LEU A 499 -7.80 -24.66 23.75
N HIS A 500 -7.58 -25.96 24.02
CA HIS A 500 -6.28 -26.47 24.44
C HIS A 500 -5.17 -26.22 23.42
N GLN A 501 -5.45 -26.37 22.11
CA GLN A 501 -4.45 -26.09 21.07
C GLN A 501 -3.99 -24.62 21.08
N LEU A 502 -4.93 -23.69 21.23
CA LEU A 502 -4.63 -22.26 21.28
C LEU A 502 -3.92 -21.88 22.58
N GLN A 503 -4.34 -22.44 23.72
CA GLN A 503 -3.68 -22.26 25.02
C GLN A 503 -2.23 -22.74 24.98
N LEU A 504 -2.00 -23.96 24.47
CA LEU A 504 -0.66 -24.54 24.37
C LEU A 504 0.25 -23.70 23.47
N GLN A 505 -0.25 -23.21 22.33
CA GLN A 505 0.53 -22.34 21.46
C GLN A 505 0.88 -21.01 22.15
N ALA A 506 -0.07 -20.38 22.85
CA ALA A 506 0.19 -19.16 23.60
C ALA A 506 1.25 -19.39 24.70
N MET A 507 1.19 -20.53 25.40
CA MET A 507 2.18 -20.92 26.40
C MET A 507 3.58 -21.14 25.80
N GLN A 508 3.68 -21.82 24.65
CA GLN A 508 4.94 -22.01 23.95
C GLN A 508 5.59 -20.67 23.55
N LEU A 509 4.78 -19.71 23.09
CA LEU A 509 5.24 -18.37 22.77
C LEU A 509 5.71 -17.60 24.02
N LEU A 510 4.99 -17.72 25.14
CA LEU A 510 5.41 -17.14 26.42
C LEU A 510 6.74 -17.71 26.91
N ALA A 511 6.89 -19.04 26.88
CA ALA A 511 8.12 -19.73 27.28
C ALA A 511 9.32 -19.29 26.42
N SER A 512 9.11 -19.06 25.11
CA SER A 512 10.14 -18.55 24.21
C SER A 512 10.61 -17.12 24.57
N LYS A 513 9.81 -16.38 25.35
CA LYS A 513 10.07 -15.00 25.79
C LYS A 513 10.36 -14.89 27.29
N HIS A 514 10.82 -15.96 27.93
CA HIS A 514 11.06 -16.02 29.37
C HIS A 514 11.83 -14.83 29.96
N GLN A 515 12.80 -14.27 29.23
CA GLN A 515 13.60 -13.11 29.68
C GLN A 515 12.79 -11.83 29.91
N LEU A 516 11.59 -11.73 29.32
CA LEU A 516 10.70 -10.58 29.42
C LEU A 516 9.59 -10.78 30.46
N LEU A 517 9.49 -11.96 31.07
CA LEU A 517 8.45 -12.27 32.04
C LEU A 517 8.79 -11.69 33.40
N SER A 518 7.81 -11.02 34.02
CA SER A 518 7.91 -10.51 35.39
C SER A 518 6.98 -11.32 36.31
N ALA A 519 7.26 -11.29 37.62
CA ALA A 519 6.42 -11.96 38.62
C ALA A 519 4.94 -11.55 38.50
N ASN A 520 4.68 -10.26 38.24
CA ASN A 520 3.32 -9.74 38.06
C ASN A 520 2.61 -10.33 36.84
N LEU A 521 3.34 -10.59 35.75
CA LEU A 521 2.76 -11.17 34.53
C LEU A 521 2.38 -12.64 34.70
N VAL A 522 3.15 -13.41 35.48
CA VAL A 522 2.91 -14.85 35.66
C VAL A 522 2.01 -15.18 36.85
N ALA A 523 1.71 -14.22 37.74
CA ALA A 523 0.85 -14.46 38.90
C ALA A 523 -0.51 -15.11 38.53
N PRO A 524 -1.20 -14.72 37.45
CA PRO A 524 -2.41 -15.42 36.99
C PRO A 524 -2.19 -16.89 36.59
N ILE A 525 -0.99 -17.23 36.07
CA ILE A 525 -0.61 -18.62 35.73
C ILE A 525 -0.33 -19.41 37.00
N ILE A 526 0.39 -18.83 37.97
CA ILE A 526 0.62 -19.43 39.29
C ILE A 526 -0.73 -19.82 39.94
N GLU A 527 -1.69 -18.90 39.93
CA GLU A 527 -3.02 -19.17 40.49
C GLU A 527 -3.76 -20.28 39.74
N LYS A 528 -3.68 -20.32 38.40
CA LYS A 528 -4.27 -21.42 37.62
C LYS A 528 -3.60 -22.76 37.93
N ILE A 529 -2.28 -22.80 38.11
CA ILE A 529 -1.57 -24.02 38.55
C ILE A 529 -2.14 -24.48 39.89
N ARG A 530 -2.22 -23.62 40.91
CA ARG A 530 -2.79 -23.97 42.23
C ARG A 530 -4.21 -24.54 42.14
N ILE A 531 -5.03 -23.94 41.27
CA ILE A 531 -6.40 -24.41 41.03
C ILE A 531 -6.40 -25.82 40.41
N ILE A 532 -5.51 -26.10 39.45
CA ILE A 532 -5.40 -27.41 38.79
C ILE A 532 -4.82 -28.47 39.73
N THR A 533 -3.84 -28.10 40.54
CA THR A 533 -3.12 -29.00 41.45
C THR A 533 -3.93 -29.35 42.69
N ASN A 534 -4.98 -28.61 43.02
CA ASN A 534 -5.83 -28.87 44.17
C ASN A 534 -6.28 -30.37 44.24
N PRO A 535 -6.01 -31.08 45.35
CA PRO A 535 -6.24 -32.53 45.47
C PRO A 535 -7.65 -33.01 45.09
N TRP A 536 -8.66 -32.20 45.36
CA TRP A 536 -10.06 -32.53 45.03
C TRP A 536 -10.32 -32.54 43.52
N LYS A 537 -9.67 -31.64 42.77
CA LYS A 537 -9.75 -31.62 41.31
C LYS A 537 -8.92 -32.73 40.67
N LYS A 538 -7.78 -33.08 41.27
CA LYS A 538 -6.93 -34.20 40.83
C LYS A 538 -7.66 -35.54 40.80
N LEU A 539 -8.59 -35.76 41.74
CA LEU A 539 -9.44 -36.96 41.74
C LEU A 539 -10.33 -37.03 40.49
N MET A 540 -10.79 -35.87 40.01
CA MET A 540 -11.68 -35.75 38.85
C MET A 540 -10.90 -35.69 37.51
N SER A 541 -9.71 -35.09 37.47
CA SER A 541 -8.91 -34.90 36.25
C SER A 541 -8.16 -36.15 35.77
N ARG A 542 -8.00 -37.18 36.62
CA ARG A 542 -7.41 -38.48 36.23
C ARG A 542 -8.08 -39.16 35.03
N PHE A 543 -9.27 -38.69 34.64
CA PHE A 543 -10.01 -39.22 33.49
C PHE A 543 -9.75 -38.49 32.16
N LEU A 544 -9.06 -37.33 32.15
CA LEU A 544 -9.04 -36.43 30.98
C LEU A 544 -7.70 -36.32 30.23
N GLY A 545 -6.56 -36.72 30.78
CA GLY A 545 -5.28 -36.91 30.07
C GLY A 545 -4.58 -35.68 29.47
N ASP A 546 -5.32 -34.69 28.96
CA ASP A 546 -4.81 -33.49 28.29
C ASP A 546 -4.25 -32.42 29.27
N ASP A 547 -4.67 -32.48 30.54
CA ASP A 547 -4.27 -31.52 31.58
C ASP A 547 -2.76 -31.54 31.90
N ASP A 548 -2.07 -32.66 31.66
CA ASP A 548 -0.65 -32.82 32.01
C ASP A 548 0.26 -31.97 31.10
N MET A 549 -0.07 -31.84 29.81
CA MET A 549 0.71 -31.04 28.87
C MET A 549 0.54 -29.54 29.10
N GLU A 550 -0.69 -29.12 29.42
CA GLU A 550 -0.99 -27.75 29.79
C GLU A 550 -0.26 -27.38 31.09
N LEU A 551 -0.34 -28.23 32.12
CA LEU A 551 0.37 -28.04 33.38
C LEU A 551 1.89 -27.97 33.20
N LEU A 552 2.47 -28.85 32.37
CA LEU A 552 3.89 -28.82 32.02
C LEU A 552 4.30 -27.47 31.40
N ALA A 553 3.53 -26.97 30.43
CA ALA A 553 3.82 -25.71 29.79
C ALA A 553 3.71 -24.51 30.76
N MET A 554 2.74 -24.53 31.67
CA MET A 554 2.65 -23.52 32.74
C MET A 554 3.85 -23.58 33.70
N ILE A 555 4.26 -24.78 34.11
CA ILE A 555 5.44 -25.00 34.98
C ILE A 555 6.70 -24.43 34.33
N GLU A 556 6.91 -24.65 33.03
CA GLU A 556 8.04 -24.06 32.29
C GLU A 556 8.02 -22.53 32.32
N ILE A 557 6.84 -21.92 32.14
CA ILE A 557 6.70 -20.45 32.14
C ILE A 557 7.00 -19.87 33.52
N VAL A 558 6.50 -20.47 34.60
CA VAL A 558 6.72 -19.93 35.95
C VAL A 558 8.13 -20.24 36.46
N GLY A 559 8.72 -21.37 36.05
CA GLY A 559 10.02 -21.84 36.51
C GLY A 559 11.23 -20.98 36.11
N VAL A 560 11.02 -19.98 35.25
CA VAL A 560 12.05 -18.99 34.89
C VAL A 560 12.11 -17.81 35.87
N ILE A 561 11.14 -17.69 36.78
CA ILE A 561 11.03 -16.58 37.71
C ILE A 561 11.53 -16.98 39.10
N ASN A 562 12.63 -16.36 39.55
CA ASN A 562 13.21 -16.63 40.87
C ASN A 562 12.51 -15.82 41.98
N THR A 563 11.33 -16.28 42.39
CA THR A 563 10.61 -15.76 43.56
C THR A 563 10.28 -16.88 44.52
N GLN A 564 10.14 -16.56 45.81
CA GLN A 564 9.76 -17.55 46.82
C GLN A 564 8.42 -18.21 46.49
N GLU A 565 7.46 -17.44 45.99
CA GLU A 565 6.14 -17.95 45.59
C GLU A 565 6.23 -19.04 44.52
N VAL A 566 7.10 -18.87 43.52
CA VAL A 566 7.34 -19.89 42.49
C VAL A 566 8.04 -21.11 43.08
N LYS A 567 9.02 -20.94 43.98
CA LYS A 567 9.69 -22.07 44.64
C LYS A 567 8.69 -22.91 45.44
N ASP A 568 7.82 -22.26 46.21
CA ASP A 568 6.78 -22.93 47.00
C ASP A 568 5.81 -23.70 46.09
N LEU A 569 5.37 -23.07 44.99
CA LEU A 569 4.50 -23.72 44.00
C LEU A 569 5.15 -24.95 43.36
N LEU A 570 6.42 -24.85 42.97
CA LEU A 570 7.13 -25.98 42.35
C LEU A 570 7.35 -27.13 43.33
N GLU A 571 7.59 -26.86 44.63
CA GLU A 571 7.67 -27.92 45.65
C GLU A 571 6.30 -28.60 45.85
N GLU A 572 5.21 -27.83 45.84
CA GLU A 572 3.85 -28.37 45.88
C GLU A 572 3.59 -29.31 44.69
N VAL A 573 3.87 -28.85 43.46
CA VAL A 573 3.70 -29.64 42.23
C VAL A 573 4.56 -30.90 42.27
N LYS A 574 5.84 -30.78 42.64
CA LYS A 574 6.77 -31.91 42.79
C LYS A 574 6.23 -32.97 43.74
N GLY A 575 5.76 -32.57 44.92
CA GLY A 575 5.20 -33.49 45.90
C GLY A 575 3.92 -34.17 45.40
N GLN A 576 2.99 -33.39 44.86
CA GLN A 576 1.71 -33.94 44.41
C GLN A 576 1.84 -34.84 43.17
N TYR A 577 2.73 -34.51 42.23
CA TYR A 577 2.93 -35.22 40.97
C TYR A 577 4.19 -36.10 41.00
N THR A 578 4.47 -36.73 42.15
CA THR A 578 5.61 -37.62 42.34
C THR A 578 5.66 -38.68 41.23
N ASN A 579 6.83 -38.82 40.57
CA ASN A 579 7.11 -39.71 39.43
C ASN A 579 6.37 -39.42 38.12
N GLN A 580 5.53 -38.38 38.05
CA GLN A 580 4.89 -37.95 36.81
C GLN A 580 5.74 -36.89 36.10
N ALA A 581 5.43 -36.60 34.83
CA ALA A 581 6.18 -35.61 34.07
C ALA A 581 6.15 -34.20 34.72
N PRO A 582 4.99 -33.67 35.19
CA PRO A 582 4.94 -32.37 35.88
C PRO A 582 5.83 -32.30 37.12
N GLY A 583 5.77 -33.32 38.00
CA GLY A 583 6.55 -33.35 39.23
C GLY A 583 8.05 -33.50 39.00
N ARG A 584 8.46 -34.32 38.01
CA ARG A 584 9.87 -34.41 37.59
C ARG A 584 10.39 -33.07 37.08
N ARG A 585 9.62 -32.40 36.22
CA ARG A 585 10.01 -31.10 35.66
C ARG A 585 10.09 -30.01 36.73
N ALA A 586 9.13 -29.97 37.65
CA ALA A 586 9.16 -29.05 38.78
C ALA A 586 10.41 -29.25 39.66
N SER A 587 10.81 -30.51 39.91
CA SER A 587 12.04 -30.83 40.63
C SER A 587 13.31 -30.35 39.92
N GLU A 588 13.36 -30.47 38.59
CA GLU A 588 14.51 -29.98 37.80
C GLU A 588 14.62 -28.46 37.85
N LEU A 589 13.49 -27.75 37.77
CA LEU A 589 13.46 -26.29 37.81
C LEU A 589 13.83 -25.75 39.20
N LEU A 590 13.35 -26.40 40.27
CA LEU A 590 13.76 -26.08 41.65
C LEU A 590 15.26 -26.19 41.87
N ALA A 591 15.92 -27.19 41.26
CA ALA A 591 17.37 -27.33 41.37
C ALA A 591 18.16 -26.22 40.66
N ARG A 592 17.52 -25.46 39.75
CA ARG A 592 18.13 -24.36 39.00
C ARG A 592 17.91 -22.99 39.66
N LEU A 593 16.86 -22.81 40.46
CA LEU A 593 16.43 -21.55 41.07
C LEU A 593 17.01 -21.32 42.46
#